data_AF-A0A948G685-F1
#
_entry.id   AF-A0A948G685-F1
#
_cell.length_a   1.000
_cell.length_b   1.000
_cell.length_c   1.000
_cell.angle_alpha   90.00
_cell.angle_beta   90.00
_cell.angle_gamma   90.00
#
_symmetry.space_group_name_H-M   'P 1'
#
loop_
_entity.id
_entity.type
_entity.pdbx_description
1 polymer ?
#
loop_
_entity_poly.entity_id
_entity_poly.type
_entity_poly.pdbx_seq_one_letter_code
_entity_poly.pdbx_strand_id
1 'polypeptide(L)'
;MVAKNHKNYIFFNSKGEDCSHSIKRGQAWKLITAICRDVGLSGEFGIHSLRKTWGYYARLNGVDLALIMHKLNHESIAYTRRYLGITDEELQAVVQRLNLYDCYNWMN
;
A
#
# COMPACT_ATOMS: atom_id res chain seq x y z
N MET A 1 11.52 -9.69 -18.78
CA MET A 1 11.57 -11.12 -19.16
C MET A 1 10.25 -11.74 -18.72
N VAL A 2 9.38 -12.14 -19.66
CA VAL A 2 8.09 -12.79 -19.35
C VAL A 2 8.10 -14.15 -20.02
N ALA A 3 7.90 -15.22 -19.25
CA ALA A 3 7.90 -16.58 -19.77
C ALA A 3 6.64 -16.85 -20.61
N LYS A 4 6.79 -17.43 -21.82
CA LYS A 4 5.69 -17.76 -22.74
C LYS A 4 4.92 -19.05 -22.38
N ASN A 5 5.43 -19.83 -21.42
CA ASN A 5 4.82 -21.08 -20.97
C ASN A 5 4.08 -20.86 -19.64
N HIS A 6 2.79 -21.20 -19.59
CA HIS A 6 1.93 -21.04 -18.42
C HIS A 6 2.36 -21.86 -17.20
N LYS A 7 3.25 -22.85 -17.36
CA LYS A 7 3.85 -23.60 -16.24
C LYS A 7 4.99 -22.85 -15.54
N ASN A 8 5.50 -21.79 -16.15
CA ASN A 8 6.63 -21.03 -15.62
C ASN A 8 6.14 -19.83 -14.80
N TYR A 9 6.97 -19.37 -13.86
CA TYR A 9 6.69 -18.14 -13.15
C TYR A 9 6.79 -16.92 -14.08
N ILE A 10 5.88 -15.95 -13.91
CA ILE A 10 5.91 -14.68 -14.67
C ILE A 10 7.23 -13.94 -14.45
N PHE A 11 7.67 -13.88 -13.19
CA PHE A 11 8.96 -13.35 -12.79
C PHE A 11 9.80 -14.47 -12.18
N PHE A 12 10.90 -14.80 -12.85
CA PHE A 12 11.76 -15.93 -12.51
C PHE A 12 13.20 -15.48 -12.27
N ASN A 13 13.95 -16.31 -11.56
CA ASN A 13 15.37 -16.10 -11.35
C ASN A 13 16.15 -16.40 -12.63
N SER A 14 16.89 -15.42 -13.15
CA SER A 14 17.68 -15.55 -14.38
C SER A 14 18.92 -16.44 -14.25
N LYS A 15 19.27 -16.87 -13.03
CA LYS A 15 20.40 -17.78 -12.78
C LYS A 15 20.03 -19.26 -12.90
N GLY A 16 18.74 -19.60 -12.96
CA GLY A 16 18.29 -20.98 -13.22
C GLY A 16 18.35 -21.28 -14.71
N GLU A 17 18.65 -22.53 -15.07
CA GLU A 17 18.57 -23.00 -16.47
C GLU A 17 17.11 -22.99 -16.99
N ASP A 18 16.14 -23.02 -16.07
CA ASP A 18 14.72 -23.01 -16.32
C ASP A 18 13.97 -21.88 -15.59
N CYS A 19 12.88 -21.39 -16.20
CA CYS A 19 12.02 -20.37 -15.59
C CYS A 19 11.11 -20.94 -14.48
N SER A 20 11.53 -22.04 -13.85
CA SER A 20 10.76 -22.82 -12.87
C SER A 20 10.89 -22.27 -11.45
N HIS A 21 11.77 -21.30 -11.22
CA HIS A 21 11.99 -20.70 -9.90
C HIS A 21 11.60 -19.23 -9.91
N SER A 22 10.66 -18.86 -9.03
CA SER A 22 10.23 -17.47 -8.86
C SER A 22 11.33 -16.57 -8.31
N ILE A 23 11.19 -15.26 -8.54
CA ILE A 23 12.04 -14.28 -7.84
C ILE A 23 11.80 -14.33 -6.32
N LYS A 24 12.88 -14.24 -5.56
CA LYS A 24 12.80 -14.10 -4.10
C LYS A 24 12.34 -12.69 -3.73
N ARG A 25 11.62 -12.54 -2.60
CA ARG A 25 11.18 -11.22 -2.08
C ARG A 25 12.30 -10.18 -2.01
N GLY A 26 13.49 -10.58 -1.55
CA GLY A 26 14.65 -9.69 -1.48
C GLY A 26 15.15 -9.21 -2.85
N GLN A 27 14.98 -10.00 -3.91
CA GLN A 27 15.32 -9.59 -5.28
C GLN A 27 14.31 -8.56 -5.81
N ALA A 28 13.02 -8.80 -5.57
CA ALA A 28 11.98 -7.82 -5.89
C ALA A 28 12.21 -6.49 -5.15
N TRP A 29 12.60 -6.53 -3.87
CA TRP A 29 12.91 -5.32 -3.10
C TRP A 29 14.10 -4.57 -3.70
N LYS A 30 15.21 -5.26 -3.98
CA LYS A 30 16.40 -4.66 -4.63
C LYS A 30 16.05 -3.99 -5.96
N LEU A 31 15.22 -4.64 -6.78
CA LEU A 31 14.78 -4.09 -8.06
C LEU A 31 14.01 -2.78 -7.88
N ILE A 32 13.00 -2.76 -7.01
CA ILE A 32 12.20 -1.55 -6.77
C ILE A 32 13.06 -0.43 -6.18
N THR A 33 13.92 -0.73 -5.21
CA THR A 33 14.79 0.27 -4.61
C THR A 33 15.79 0.84 -5.61
N ALA A 34 16.34 0.02 -6.52
CA ALA A 34 17.18 0.50 -7.61
C ALA A 34 16.42 1.45 -8.54
N ILE A 35 15.22 1.07 -8.99
CA ILE A 35 14.36 1.92 -9.83
C ILE A 35 14.09 3.26 -9.13
N CYS A 36 13.72 3.25 -7.84
CA CYS A 36 13.48 4.49 -7.08
C CYS A 36 14.72 5.40 -7.03
N ARG A 37 15.91 4.83 -6.86
CA ARG A 37 17.17 5.59 -6.88
C ARG A 37 17.47 6.18 -8.26
N ASP A 38 17.26 5.41 -9.31
CA ASP A 38 17.54 5.82 -10.69
C ASP A 38 16.65 6.98 -11.13
N VAL A 39 15.42 7.06 -10.61
CA VAL A 39 14.51 8.20 -10.86
C VAL A 39 14.67 9.35 -9.85
N GLY A 40 15.68 9.30 -8.98
CA GLY A 40 15.99 10.37 -8.04
C GLY A 40 15.08 10.46 -6.81
N LEU A 41 14.32 9.41 -6.47
CA LEU A 41 13.51 9.40 -5.24
C LEU A 41 14.40 9.16 -4.02
N SER A 42 14.39 10.12 -3.09
CA SER A 42 15.08 10.04 -1.81
C SER A 42 14.19 9.43 -0.73
N GLY A 43 14.67 8.40 -0.04
CA GLY A 43 13.96 7.73 1.05
C GLY A 43 13.92 6.20 0.92
N GLU A 44 13.22 5.57 1.86
CA GLU A 44 13.07 4.11 1.93
C GLU A 44 11.84 3.65 1.16
N PHE A 45 12.04 3.35 -0.13
CA PHE A 45 11.00 2.81 -1.00
C PHE A 45 11.24 1.33 -1.30
N GLY A 46 10.16 0.56 -1.23
CA GLY A 46 10.15 -0.85 -1.57
C GLY A 46 8.76 -1.33 -1.97
N ILE A 47 8.61 -2.65 -2.03
CA ILE A 47 7.37 -3.30 -2.51
C ILE A 47 6.14 -2.88 -1.69
N HIS A 48 6.30 -2.73 -0.37
CA HIS A 48 5.21 -2.26 0.48
C HIS A 48 4.86 -0.78 0.27
N SER A 49 5.82 0.06 -0.13
CA SER A 49 5.55 1.46 -0.46
C SER A 49 4.58 1.55 -1.64
N LEU A 50 4.78 0.76 -2.69
CA LEU A 50 3.87 0.68 -3.84
C LEU A 50 2.44 0.28 -3.43
N ARG A 51 2.33 -0.70 -2.53
CA ARG A 51 1.03 -1.17 -2.01
C ARG A 51 0.34 -0.09 -1.17
N LYS A 52 1.09 0.65 -0.35
CA LYS A 52 0.59 1.83 0.38
C LYS A 52 0.12 2.92 -0.57
N THR A 53 0.91 3.22 -1.61
CA THR A 53 0.57 4.22 -2.64
C THR A 53 -0.76 3.89 -3.29
N TRP A 54 -0.97 2.64 -3.73
CA TRP A 54 -2.26 2.23 -4.29
C TRP A 54 -3.43 2.47 -3.32
N GLY A 55 -3.29 2.01 -2.06
CA GLY A 55 -4.35 2.15 -1.07
C GLY A 55 -4.62 3.60 -0.67
N TYR A 56 -3.58 4.43 -0.62
CA TYR A 56 -3.70 5.87 -0.39
C TYR A 56 -4.50 6.55 -1.50
N TYR A 57 -4.15 6.29 -2.76
CA TYR A 57 -4.91 6.86 -3.90
C TYR A 57 -6.32 6.30 -3.99
N ALA A 58 -6.55 5.02 -3.71
CA ALA A 58 -7.90 4.45 -3.66
C ALA A 58 -8.78 5.20 -2.64
N ARG A 59 -8.23 5.47 -1.43
CA ARG A 59 -8.92 6.28 -0.41
C ARG A 59 -9.22 7.69 -0.90
N LEU A 60 -8.24 8.38 -1.50
CA LEU A 60 -8.44 9.74 -2.02
C LEU A 60 -9.51 9.80 -3.13
N ASN A 61 -9.69 8.72 -3.88
CA ASN A 61 -10.73 8.59 -4.91
C ASN A 61 -12.07 8.08 -4.34
N GLY A 62 -12.24 8.05 -3.01
CA GLY A 62 -13.50 7.72 -2.36
C GLY A 62 -13.84 6.23 -2.35
N VAL A 63 -12.88 5.33 -2.60
CA VAL A 63 -13.12 3.89 -2.47
C VAL A 63 -13.33 3.54 -1.00
N ASP A 64 -14.38 2.75 -0.74
CA ASP A 64 -14.71 2.29 0.61
C ASP A 64 -13.55 1.53 1.27
N LEU A 65 -13.32 1.82 2.56
CA LEU A 65 -12.18 1.29 3.29
C LEU A 65 -12.24 -0.23 3.48
N ALA A 66 -13.43 -0.84 3.50
CA ALA A 66 -13.60 -2.29 3.52
C ALA A 66 -13.21 -2.94 2.19
N LEU A 67 -13.49 -2.28 1.06
CA LEU A 67 -13.02 -2.74 -0.25
C LEU A 67 -11.49 -2.63 -0.36
N ILE A 68 -10.91 -1.54 0.15
CA ILE A 68 -9.46 -1.37 0.21
C ILE A 68 -8.85 -2.46 1.10
N MET A 69 -9.40 -2.71 2.29
CA MET A 69 -8.96 -3.78 3.20
C MET A 69 -9.00 -5.14 2.51
N HIS A 70 -10.11 -5.46 1.83
CA HIS A 70 -10.27 -6.72 1.11
C HIS A 70 -9.22 -6.86 -0.01
N LYS A 71 -9.02 -5.81 -0.83
CA LYS A 71 -8.01 -5.81 -1.90
C LYS A 71 -6.59 -5.92 -1.35
N LEU A 72 -6.32 -5.29 -0.20
CA LEU A 72 -5.06 -5.39 0.51
C LEU A 72 -4.99 -6.63 1.41
N ASN A 73 -5.94 -7.57 1.36
CA ASN A 73 -5.94 -8.80 2.16
C ASN A 73 -5.50 -8.57 3.62
N HIS A 74 -6.01 -7.50 4.23
CA HIS A 74 -5.73 -7.18 5.62
C HIS A 74 -6.80 -7.80 6.51
N GLU A 75 -6.39 -8.26 7.69
CA GLU A 75 -7.27 -8.92 8.66
C GLU A 75 -8.30 -7.98 9.30
N SER A 76 -8.09 -6.66 9.26
CA SER A 76 -8.99 -5.70 9.89
C SER A 76 -8.91 -4.30 9.28
N ILE A 77 -9.98 -3.54 9.50
CA ILE A 77 -10.06 -2.12 9.14
C ILE A 77 -9.02 -1.32 9.94
N ALA A 78 -8.84 -1.63 11.22
CA ALA A 78 -7.83 -0.98 12.07
C ALA A 78 -6.41 -1.15 11.50
N TYR A 79 -6.06 -2.36 11.05
CA TYR A 79 -4.79 -2.61 10.38
C TYR A 79 -4.67 -1.78 9.09
N THR A 80 -5.74 -1.70 8.30
CA THR A 80 -5.77 -0.89 7.07
C THR A 80 -5.61 0.61 7.33
N ARG A 81 -6.26 1.16 8.37
CA ARG A 81 -6.10 2.57 8.78
C ARG A 81 -4.65 2.87 9.11
N ARG A 82 -4.04 2.05 9.97
CA ARG A 82 -2.61 2.17 10.32
C ARG A 82 -1.70 2.02 9.11
N TYR A 83 -1.99 1.07 8.22
CA TYR A 83 -1.22 0.82 7.01
C TYR A 83 -1.20 2.03 6.06
N LEU A 84 -2.33 2.75 5.98
CA LEU A 84 -2.51 3.95 5.15
C LEU A 84 -2.15 5.26 5.86
N GLY A 85 -1.75 5.21 7.14
CA GLY A 85 -1.46 6.41 7.92
C GLY A 85 -2.70 7.28 8.18
N ILE A 86 -3.89 6.68 8.24
CA ILE A 86 -5.11 7.37 8.67
C ILE A 86 -5.01 7.54 10.18
N THR A 87 -4.89 8.77 10.64
CA THR A 87 -4.71 9.10 12.05
C THR A 87 -5.98 9.66 12.68
N ASP A 88 -6.02 9.72 14.00
CA ASP A 88 -7.16 10.28 14.73
C ASP A 88 -7.26 11.81 14.54
N GLU A 89 -6.18 12.50 14.16
CA GLU A 89 -6.22 13.91 13.81
C GLU A 89 -7.08 14.19 12.58
N GLU A 90 -7.12 13.28 11.59
CA GLU A 90 -8.05 13.41 10.45
C GLU A 90 -9.50 13.35 10.93
N LEU A 91 -9.79 12.51 11.94
CA LEU A 91 -11.12 12.42 12.54
C LEU A 91 -11.46 13.71 13.31
N GLN A 92 -10.55 14.22 14.12
CA GLN A 92 -10.74 15.49 14.85
C GLN A 92 -11.02 16.65 13.88
N ALA A 93 -10.28 16.73 12.76
CA ALA A 93 -10.51 17.74 11.73
C ALA A 93 -11.91 17.64 11.11
N VAL A 94 -12.43 16.43 10.89
CA VAL A 94 -13.81 16.23 10.42
C VAL A 94 -14.82 16.69 11.47
N VAL A 95 -14.64 16.31 12.74
CA VAL A 95 -15.52 16.75 13.83
C VAL A 95 -15.52 18.30 13.94
N GLN A 96 -14.36 18.94 13.71
CA GLN A 96 -14.22 20.40 13.77
C GLN A 96 -15.00 21.05 12.65
N ARG A 97 -14.87 20.50 11.45
CA ARG A 97 -15.57 20.98 10.26
C ARG A 97 -17.08 20.83 10.36
N LEU A 98 -17.56 19.84 11.10
CA LEU A 98 -18.98 19.61 11.34
C LEU A 98 -19.54 20.51 12.45
N ASN A 99 -18.76 21.44 13.01
CA ASN A 99 -19.10 22.32 14.15
C ASN A 99 -19.65 21.57 15.37
N LEU A 100 -19.33 20.29 15.53
CA LEU A 100 -19.86 19.47 16.63
C LEU A 100 -19.22 19.81 17.99
N TYR A 101 -18.14 20.59 18.02
CA TYR A 101 -17.53 21.06 19.27
C TYR A 101 -18.38 22.09 20.00
N ASP A 102 -19.18 22.88 19.26
CA ASP A 102 -20.13 23.80 19.89
C ASP A 102 -21.24 23.02 20.60
N CYS A 103 -21.68 21.89 20.06
CA CYS A 103 -22.68 21.04 20.72
C CYS A 103 -22.13 20.25 21.92
N TYR A 104 -20.85 19.87 21.92
CA TYR A 104 -20.23 19.12 23.03
C TYR A 104 -20.10 19.96 24.31
N ASN A 105 -19.97 21.28 24.18
CA ASN A 105 -19.95 22.22 25.30
C ASN A 105 -21.34 22.56 25.87
N TRP A 106 -22.43 22.21 25.18
CA TRP A 106 -23.80 22.39 25.67
C TRP A 106 -24.36 21.14 26.39
N MET A 107 -23.61 20.04 26.39
CA MET A 107 -23.97 18.78 27.03
C MET A 107 -23.20 18.52 28.34
N ASN A 108 -22.36 19.47 28.77
CA ASN A 108 -21.71 19.52 30.08
C ASN A 108 -22.11 20.81 30.79
#